data_AF-A0A1A8AEQ2-F1
#
_entry.id   AF-A0A1A8AEQ2-F1
#
_cell.length_a   1.000
_cell.length_b   1.000
_cell.length_c   1.000
_cell.angle_alpha   90.00
_cell.angle_beta   90.00
_cell.angle_gamma   90.00
#
_symmetry.space_group_name_H-M   'P 1'
#
loop_
_entity.id
_entity.type
_entity.pdbx_description
1 polymer ?
#
loop_
_entity_poly.entity_id
_entity_poly.type
_entity_poly.pdbx_seq_one_letter_code
_entity_poly.pdbx_strand_id
1 'polypeptide(L)'
;RRGFATALVIRRWSYFAAEQLLLYDIAKYRWCENVGRFHKSNNIMIVVDLKQEVWYQKCHDPNCRNFRSSSYPLPQEICVSYILTLDEEDQAYVMDDVGNFELGQNQKSRKNPQEETADVWGDDHEYLESLNEFEQNSGEISDQLLLTCVEDCDSQ
;
A
#
# COMPACT_ATOMS: atom_id res chain seq x y z
N ARG A 1 31.21 25.61 -15.41
CA ARG A 1 30.07 26.53 -15.21
C ARG A 1 28.87 25.68 -14.83
N ARG A 2 28.53 25.60 -13.54
CA ARG A 2 27.41 24.77 -13.05
C ARG A 2 26.11 25.49 -13.41
N GLY A 3 25.37 24.95 -14.38
CA GLY A 3 24.04 25.46 -14.71
C GLY A 3 23.12 25.23 -13.52
N PHE A 4 22.43 26.28 -13.10
CA PHE A 4 21.32 26.15 -12.16
C PHE A 4 20.29 25.23 -12.81
N ALA A 5 20.20 23.98 -12.33
CA ALA A 5 19.11 23.09 -12.70
C ALA A 5 17.82 23.79 -12.25
N THR A 6 17.04 24.30 -13.18
CA THR A 6 15.71 24.82 -12.89
C THR A 6 14.90 23.64 -12.38
N ALA A 7 14.69 23.58 -11.07
CA ALA A 7 13.88 22.53 -10.46
C ALA A 7 12.49 22.52 -11.13
N LEU A 8 12.10 21.34 -11.59
CA LEU A 8 10.75 21.06 -12.06
C LEU A 8 9.78 21.29 -10.89
N VAL A 9 8.64 21.93 -11.16
CA VAL A 9 7.63 22.23 -10.13
C VAL A 9 6.29 21.65 -10.55
N ILE A 10 5.64 20.89 -9.68
CA ILE A 10 4.25 20.48 -9.88
C ILE A 10 3.34 21.64 -9.46
N ARG A 11 2.51 22.14 -10.37
CA ARG A 11 1.59 23.26 -10.10
C ARG A 11 0.33 22.78 -9.40
N ARG A 12 -0.18 21.65 -9.88
CA ARG A 12 -1.40 20.99 -9.42
C ARG A 12 -1.37 19.54 -9.88
N TRP A 13 -2.14 18.72 -9.20
CA TRP A 13 -2.43 17.35 -9.59
C TRP A 13 -3.94 17.12 -9.51
N SER A 14 -4.45 16.17 -10.29
CA SER A 14 -5.86 15.80 -10.27
C SER A 14 -5.98 14.31 -10.47
N TYR A 15 -6.78 13.66 -9.62
CA TYR A 15 -7.03 12.23 -9.69
C TYR A 15 -8.48 11.99 -10.12
N PHE A 16 -8.65 11.15 -11.13
CA PHE A 16 -9.95 10.74 -11.66
C PHE A 16 -10.16 9.26 -11.34
N ALA A 17 -10.96 8.97 -10.32
CA ALA A 17 -11.09 7.63 -9.78
C ALA A 17 -11.78 6.63 -10.73
N ALA A 18 -12.77 7.07 -11.50
CA ALA A 18 -13.49 6.19 -12.44
C ALA A 18 -12.54 5.67 -13.55
N GLU A 19 -11.71 6.56 -14.07
CA GLU A 19 -10.72 6.24 -15.09
C GLU A 19 -9.40 5.71 -14.49
N GLN A 20 -9.18 5.89 -13.19
CA GLN A 20 -7.92 5.66 -12.48
C GLN A 20 -6.74 6.40 -13.14
N LEU A 21 -6.98 7.68 -13.47
CA LEU A 21 -6.00 8.55 -14.12
C LEU A 21 -5.52 9.62 -13.14
N LEU A 22 -4.21 9.80 -13.08
CA LEU A 22 -3.57 10.86 -12.31
C LEU A 22 -2.87 11.83 -13.26
N LEU A 23 -3.29 13.09 -13.21
CA LEU A 23 -2.79 14.15 -14.09
C LEU A 23 -1.93 15.13 -13.29
N TYR A 24 -0.67 15.28 -13.67
CA TYR A 24 0.25 16.25 -13.11
C TYR A 24 0.47 17.41 -14.09
N ASP A 25 0.21 18.63 -13.64
CA ASP A 25 0.50 19.85 -14.39
C ASP A 25 1.88 20.39 -13.99
N ILE A 26 2.83 20.38 -14.92
CA ILE A 26 4.23 20.66 -14.64
C ILE A 26 4.60 22.10 -15.05
N ALA A 27 5.19 22.86 -14.13
CA ALA A 27 5.83 24.14 -14.37
C ALA A 27 7.35 24.03 -14.43
N LYS A 28 7.98 25.06 -15.00
CA LYS A 28 9.44 25.23 -15.12
C LYS A 28 10.17 24.16 -15.96
N TYR A 29 9.46 23.14 -16.41
CA TYR A 29 9.92 22.15 -17.37
C TYR A 29 8.93 22.07 -18.54
N ARG A 30 9.40 22.35 -19.76
CA ARG A 30 8.55 22.56 -20.96
C ARG A 30 9.02 21.75 -22.18
N TRP A 31 9.87 20.75 -21.96
CA TRP A 31 10.37 19.90 -23.05
C TRP A 31 9.22 19.13 -23.66
N CYS A 32 9.03 19.18 -24.97
CA CYS A 32 7.98 18.44 -25.66
C CYS A 32 8.59 17.40 -26.60
N GLU A 33 8.23 16.15 -26.41
CA GLU A 33 8.71 15.04 -27.23
C GLU A 33 8.17 15.12 -28.68
N ASN A 34 6.95 15.65 -28.89
CA ASN A 34 6.37 15.82 -30.25
C ASN A 34 7.25 16.68 -31.16
N VAL A 35 7.75 17.79 -30.61
CA VAL A 35 8.52 18.79 -31.36
C VAL A 35 10.03 18.58 -31.17
N GLY A 36 10.44 17.79 -30.17
CA GLY A 36 11.84 17.60 -29.81
C GLY A 36 12.52 18.88 -29.29
N ARG A 37 11.76 19.79 -28.65
CA ARG A 37 12.30 21.05 -28.10
C ARG A 37 11.44 21.59 -26.96
N PHE A 38 11.95 22.61 -26.25
CA PHE A 38 11.20 23.34 -25.23
C PHE A 38 10.15 24.27 -25.84
N HIS A 39 8.93 24.24 -25.31
CA HIS A 39 7.92 25.28 -25.60
C HIS A 39 8.31 26.62 -24.98
N LYS A 40 7.94 27.72 -25.66
CA LYS A 40 8.29 29.09 -25.24
C LYS A 40 7.55 29.54 -23.98
N SER A 41 6.27 29.16 -23.85
CA SER A 41 5.37 29.63 -22.77
C SER A 41 4.44 28.53 -22.25
N ASN A 42 4.07 27.58 -23.09
CA ASN A 42 3.20 26.47 -22.71
C ASN A 42 3.95 25.44 -21.88
N ASN A 43 3.24 24.88 -20.90
CA ASN A 43 3.73 23.86 -20.00
C ASN A 43 3.35 22.46 -20.53
N ILE A 44 3.88 21.44 -19.87
CA ILE A 44 3.56 20.04 -20.17
C ILE A 44 2.70 19.45 -19.06
N MET A 45 2.02 18.36 -19.38
CA MET A 45 1.30 17.53 -18.43
C MET A 45 1.86 16.12 -18.49
N ILE A 46 1.97 15.49 -17.33
CA ILE A 46 2.24 14.06 -17.23
C ILE A 46 0.93 13.39 -16.83
N VAL A 47 0.52 12.41 -17.62
CA VAL A 47 -0.67 11.61 -17.35
C VAL A 47 -0.21 10.22 -16.98
N VAL A 48 -0.60 9.79 -15.79
CA VAL A 48 -0.35 8.47 -15.25
C VAL A 48 -1.64 7.67 -15.34
N ASP A 49 -1.58 6.52 -16.00
CA ASP A 49 -2.66 5.55 -16.12
C ASP A 49 -2.36 4.37 -15.20
N LEU A 50 -3.10 4.29 -14.09
CA LEU A 50 -2.87 3.26 -13.07
C LEU A 50 -3.43 1.90 -13.47
N LYS A 51 -4.37 1.83 -14.43
CA LYS A 51 -4.90 0.55 -14.94
C LYS A 51 -3.89 -0.15 -15.84
N GLN A 52 -3.27 0.63 -16.72
CA GLN A 52 -2.26 0.13 -17.64
C GLN A 52 -0.84 0.18 -17.05
N GLU A 53 -0.69 0.79 -15.88
CA GLU A 53 0.58 0.97 -15.17
C GLU A 53 1.64 1.67 -16.02
N VAL A 54 1.21 2.68 -16.76
CA VAL A 54 2.08 3.48 -17.62
C VAL A 54 1.86 4.97 -17.41
N TRP A 55 2.85 5.77 -17.76
CA TRP A 55 2.73 7.21 -17.87
C TRP A 55 3.11 7.70 -19.24
N TYR A 56 2.57 8.86 -19.63
CA TYR A 56 2.88 9.51 -20.88
C TYR A 56 2.74 11.03 -20.75
N GLN A 57 3.39 11.73 -21.66
CA GLN A 57 3.38 13.17 -21.76
C GLN A 57 2.23 13.67 -22.66
N LYS A 58 1.61 14.76 -22.24
CA LYS A 58 0.79 15.66 -23.07
C LYS A 58 1.28 17.09 -22.94
N CYS A 59 0.88 17.95 -23.87
CA CYS A 59 1.25 19.37 -23.86
C CYS A 59 0.00 20.26 -23.78
N HIS A 60 0.14 21.43 -23.15
CA HIS A 60 -0.90 22.46 -23.17
C HIS A 60 -0.94 23.26 -24.49
N ASP A 61 0.05 23.08 -25.37
CA ASP A 61 0.15 23.80 -26.63
C ASP A 61 -0.96 23.37 -27.61
N PRO A 62 -1.71 24.33 -28.23
CA PRO A 62 -2.77 24.00 -29.20
C PRO A 62 -2.26 23.15 -30.37
N ASN A 63 -1.02 23.37 -30.81
CA ASN A 63 -0.43 22.62 -31.91
C ASN A 63 -0.12 21.16 -31.52
N CYS A 64 -0.07 20.86 -30.22
CA CYS A 64 0.19 19.53 -29.67
C CYS A 64 -1.05 18.91 -29.02
N ARG A 65 -2.25 19.44 -29.27
CA ARG A 65 -3.49 18.97 -28.62
C ARG A 65 -3.79 17.48 -28.88
N ASN A 66 -3.47 17.00 -30.08
CA ASN A 66 -3.67 15.60 -30.47
C ASN A 66 -2.43 14.73 -30.22
N PHE A 67 -1.35 15.30 -29.68
CA PHE A 67 -0.14 14.55 -29.39
C PHE A 67 -0.25 13.83 -28.05
N ARG A 68 0.23 12.59 -28.05
CA ARG A 68 0.49 11.75 -26.88
C ARG A 68 1.86 11.11 -27.11
N SER A 69 2.77 11.22 -26.15
CA SER A 69 4.05 10.54 -26.24
C SER A 69 3.91 9.02 -26.20
N SER A 70 5.03 8.33 -26.42
CA SER A 70 5.16 6.94 -26.03
C SER A 70 4.75 6.74 -24.56
N SER A 71 4.18 5.57 -24.27
CA SER A 71 3.84 5.21 -22.90
C SER A 71 5.05 4.52 -22.27
N TYR A 72 5.39 4.95 -21.06
CA TYR A 72 6.52 4.45 -20.29
C TYR A 72 6.01 3.69 -19.06
N PRO A 73 6.61 2.55 -18.70
CA PRO A 73 6.17 1.79 -17.53
C PRO A 73 6.35 2.60 -16.25
N LEU A 74 5.43 2.41 -15.31
CA LEU A 74 5.60 2.89 -13.95
C LEU A 74 6.64 2.01 -13.20
N PRO A 75 7.36 2.58 -12.22
CA PRO A 75 8.11 1.80 -11.25
C PRO A 75 7.20 0.76 -10.58
N GLN A 76 7.73 -0.46 -10.39
CA GLN A 76 6.96 -1.59 -9.89
C GLN A 76 6.36 -1.32 -8.50
N GLU A 77 7.07 -0.57 -7.67
CA GLU A 77 6.70 -0.27 -6.29
C GLU A 77 5.42 0.57 -6.18
N ILE A 78 4.98 1.20 -7.27
CA ILE A 78 3.73 1.98 -7.34
C ILE A 78 2.67 1.34 -8.22
N CYS A 79 2.95 0.16 -8.79
CA CYS A 79 1.99 -0.61 -9.57
C CYS A 79 0.93 -1.21 -8.64
N VAL A 80 -0.35 -1.04 -8.98
CA VAL A 80 -1.47 -1.57 -8.19
C VAL A 80 -1.42 -3.09 -8.19
N SER A 81 -1.05 -3.72 -9.32
CA SER A 81 -0.88 -5.17 -9.39
C SER A 81 0.16 -5.68 -8.41
N TYR A 82 1.29 -4.99 -8.28
CA TYR A 82 2.36 -5.36 -7.37
C TYR A 82 1.94 -5.24 -5.90
N ILE A 83 1.27 -4.15 -5.54
CA ILE A 83 0.77 -3.95 -4.17
C ILE A 83 -0.20 -5.07 -3.78
N LEU A 84 -1.12 -5.45 -4.68
CA LEU A 84 -2.06 -6.54 -4.42
C LEU A 84 -1.37 -7.91 -4.25
N THR A 85 -0.29 -8.16 -4.98
CA THR A 85 0.47 -9.42 -4.81
C THR A 85 1.18 -9.52 -3.48
N LEU A 86 1.60 -8.39 -2.89
CA LEU A 86 2.21 -8.39 -1.56
C LEU A 86 1.16 -8.76 -0.49
N ASP A 87 -0.04 -8.20 -0.58
CA ASP A 87 -1.13 -8.51 0.35
C ASP A 87 -1.57 -9.98 0.27
N GLU A 88 -1.51 -10.61 -0.91
CA GLU A 88 -1.81 -12.03 -1.08
C GLU A 88 -0.74 -12.94 -0.45
N GLU A 89 0.53 -12.53 -0.48
CA GLU A 89 1.62 -13.24 0.19
C GLU A 89 1.51 -13.14 1.73
N ASP A 90 1.01 -12.01 2.23
CA ASP A 90 0.76 -11.76 3.66
C ASP A 90 -0.55 -12.42 4.17
N GLN A 91 -1.53 -12.65 3.29
CA GLN A 91 -2.79 -13.36 3.61
C GLN A 91 -2.66 -14.88 3.61
N ALA A 92 -1.49 -15.38 4.01
CA ALA A 92 -1.29 -16.81 4.19
C ALA A 92 -2.12 -17.39 5.35
N TYR A 93 -2.87 -16.62 6.13
CA TYR A 93 -3.67 -17.12 7.25
C TYR A 93 -5.14 -17.29 6.86
N VAL A 94 -5.64 -18.53 6.90
CA VAL A 94 -7.06 -18.88 6.75
C VAL A 94 -7.63 -19.32 8.10
N MET A 95 -8.87 -18.92 8.42
CA MET A 95 -9.54 -19.39 9.63
C MET A 95 -10.32 -20.67 9.31
N ASP A 96 -10.08 -21.74 10.07
CA ASP A 96 -10.83 -22.99 9.93
C ASP A 96 -12.27 -22.86 10.51
N ASP A 97 -13.09 -23.89 10.32
CA ASP A 97 -14.47 -23.93 10.80
C ASP A 97 -14.57 -23.90 12.35
N VAL A 98 -13.45 -24.08 13.05
CA VAL A 98 -13.34 -24.10 14.52
C VAL A 98 -12.78 -22.78 15.06
N GLY A 99 -12.42 -21.84 14.19
CA GLY A 99 -11.90 -20.52 14.55
C GLY A 99 -10.38 -20.43 14.73
N ASN A 100 -9.64 -21.46 14.33
CA ASN A 100 -8.18 -21.47 14.38
C ASN A 100 -7.57 -20.84 13.11
N PHE A 101 -6.49 -20.07 13.26
CA PHE A 101 -5.79 -19.44 12.13
C PHE A 101 -4.67 -20.37 11.61
N GLU A 102 -4.77 -20.83 10.36
CA GLU A 102 -3.84 -21.77 9.73
C GLU A 102 -3.11 -21.18 8.52
N LEU A 103 -1.89 -21.64 8.23
CA LEU A 103 -1.14 -21.20 7.05
C LEU A 103 -1.63 -21.91 5.77
N GLY A 104 -2.16 -21.17 4.80
CA GLY A 104 -2.64 -21.61 3.50
C GLY A 104 -1.55 -22.32 2.69
N GLN A 105 -1.84 -23.54 2.25
CA GLN A 105 -0.84 -24.50 1.73
C GLN A 105 -0.24 -24.20 0.33
N ASN A 106 -0.32 -22.98 -0.19
CA ASN A 106 0.12 -22.68 -1.57
C ASN A 106 1.52 -22.04 -1.66
N GLN A 107 2.52 -22.71 -1.09
CA GLN A 107 3.92 -22.29 -1.22
C GLN A 107 4.57 -22.88 -2.48
N LYS A 108 4.59 -22.11 -3.59
CA LYS A 108 5.68 -22.25 -4.57
C LYS A 108 6.83 -21.34 -4.16
N SER A 109 7.70 -21.92 -3.33
CA SER A 109 8.94 -21.32 -2.83
C SER A 109 9.78 -20.70 -3.95
N ARG A 110 9.91 -19.36 -3.96
CA ARG A 110 11.06 -18.66 -4.53
C ARG A 110 11.86 -18.08 -3.38
N LYS A 111 12.92 -18.79 -2.98
CA LYS A 111 13.87 -18.29 -1.98
C LYS A 111 14.70 -17.17 -2.62
N ASN A 112 14.56 -15.94 -2.13
CA ASN A 112 15.61 -14.93 -2.23
C ASN A 112 16.15 -14.69 -0.80
N PRO A 113 17.47 -14.75 -0.56
CA PRO A 113 18.03 -14.62 0.78
C PRO A 113 18.34 -13.16 1.09
N GLN A 114 17.48 -12.51 1.89
CA GLN A 114 17.85 -11.48 2.86
C GLN A 114 16.58 -10.99 3.55
N GLU A 115 16.35 -11.48 4.77
CA GLU A 115 15.87 -10.74 5.96
C GLU A 115 15.60 -11.75 7.06
N GLU A 116 16.69 -12.15 7.74
CA GLU A 116 16.61 -12.76 9.06
C GLU A 116 16.40 -11.65 10.08
N THR A 117 15.16 -11.26 10.29
CA THR A 117 14.67 -11.00 11.65
C THR A 117 13.31 -11.66 11.73
N ALA A 118 13.33 -12.97 11.97
CA ALA A 118 12.17 -13.62 12.55
C ALA A 118 11.83 -12.80 13.80
N ASP A 119 10.65 -12.19 13.81
CA ASP A 119 10.00 -11.76 15.04
C ASP A 119 9.72 -13.06 15.81
N VAL A 120 10.76 -13.52 16.51
CA VAL A 120 10.69 -14.51 17.56
C VAL A 120 9.98 -13.78 18.70
N TRP A 121 8.65 -13.73 18.63
CA TRP A 121 7.86 -13.75 19.84
C TRP A 121 8.37 -14.96 20.59
N GLY A 122 9.10 -14.70 21.68
CA GLY A 122 9.73 -15.74 22.48
C GLY A 122 8.72 -16.86 22.69
N ASP A 123 9.16 -18.09 22.53
CA ASP A 123 8.44 -19.24 23.07
C ASP A 123 8.50 -19.10 24.59
N ASP A 124 7.70 -18.16 25.10
CA ASP A 124 7.55 -17.82 26.50
C ASP A 124 6.63 -18.90 27.08
N HIS A 125 7.15 -20.13 27.09
CA HIS A 125 6.56 -21.30 27.73
C HIS A 125 6.16 -20.97 29.18
N GLU A 126 6.91 -20.06 29.82
CA GLU A 126 6.63 -19.52 31.15
C GLU A 126 5.29 -18.73 31.21
N TYR A 127 4.94 -17.99 30.16
CA TYR A 127 3.65 -17.29 30.09
C TYR A 127 2.48 -18.26 29.88
N LEU A 128 2.68 -19.28 29.03
CA LEU A 128 1.68 -20.31 28.76
C LEU A 128 1.45 -21.22 29.97
N GLU A 129 2.52 -21.57 30.71
CA GLU A 129 2.42 -22.26 31.99
C GLU A 129 1.72 -21.39 33.05
N SER A 130 2.03 -20.09 33.11
CA SER A 130 1.36 -19.17 34.03
C SER A 130 -0.14 -19.01 33.73
N LEU A 131 -0.54 -19.01 32.45
CA LEU A 131 -1.95 -18.98 32.04
C LEU A 131 -2.67 -20.28 32.38
N ASN A 132 -2.04 -21.42 32.12
CA ASN A 132 -2.59 -22.73 32.42
C ASN A 132 -2.67 -22.98 33.93
N GLU A 133 -1.69 -22.50 34.71
CA GLU A 133 -1.77 -22.46 36.17
C GLU A 133 -2.86 -21.51 36.65
N PHE A 134 -3.03 -20.34 36.03
CA PHE A 134 -4.13 -19.42 36.36
C PHE A 134 -5.49 -20.05 36.10
N GLU A 135 -5.72 -20.71 34.96
CA GLU A 135 -6.98 -21.41 34.65
C GLU A 135 -7.24 -22.60 35.57
N GLN A 136 -6.20 -23.36 35.93
CA GLN A 136 -6.31 -24.49 36.86
C GLN A 136 -6.49 -24.05 38.31
N ASN A 137 -6.05 -22.84 38.66
CA ASN A 137 -6.09 -22.30 40.03
C ASN A 137 -7.23 -21.27 40.22
N SER A 138 -7.80 -20.75 39.13
CA SER A 138 -9.11 -20.10 39.13
C SER A 138 -10.16 -21.19 39.32
N GLY A 139 -10.42 -21.55 40.57
CA GLY A 139 -11.61 -22.33 40.88
C GLY A 139 -12.83 -21.65 40.24
N GLU A 140 -13.73 -22.44 39.64
CA GLU A 140 -14.95 -21.95 38.98
C GLU A 140 -15.57 -20.86 39.85
N ILE A 141 -15.54 -19.61 39.37
CA ILE A 141 -16.33 -18.56 39.98
C ILE A 141 -17.77 -18.99 39.75
N SER A 142 -18.46 -19.38 40.83
CA SER A 142 -19.85 -19.81 40.72
C SER A 142 -20.66 -18.76 39.97
N ASP A 143 -21.48 -19.18 39.01
CA ASP A 143 -22.34 -18.29 38.24
C ASP A 143 -23.15 -17.33 39.13
N GLN A 144 -23.46 -17.75 40.36
CA GLN A 144 -24.13 -16.93 41.37
C GLN A 144 -23.29 -15.74 41.83
N LEU A 145 -21.98 -15.93 42.01
CA LEU A 145 -21.01 -14.87 42.36
C LEU A 145 -20.81 -13.91 41.18
N LEU A 146 -20.81 -14.38 39.94
CA LEU A 146 -20.74 -13.53 38.75
C LEU A 146 -21.97 -12.63 38.62
N LEU A 147 -23.16 -13.17 38.88
CA LEU A 147 -24.41 -12.41 38.88
C LEU A 147 -24.44 -11.33 39.97
N THR A 148 -23.91 -11.61 41.18
CA THR A 148 -23.90 -10.60 42.26
C THR A 148 -22.95 -9.44 41.95
N CYS A 149 -21.79 -9.72 41.35
CA CYS A 149 -20.83 -8.67 40.98
C CYS A 149 -21.40 -7.69 39.94
N VAL A 150 -22.25 -8.16 39.02
CA VAL A 150 -22.89 -7.31 37.99
C VAL A 150 -23.98 -6.44 38.62
N GLU A 151 -24.76 -6.98 39.56
CA GLU A 151 -25.80 -6.23 40.28
C GLU A 151 -25.21 -5.12 41.18
N ASP A 152 -24.05 -5.35 41.80
CA ASP A 152 -23.35 -4.36 42.62
C ASP A 152 -22.71 -3.24 41.77
N CYS A 153 -22.38 -3.52 40.51
CA CYS A 153 -21.79 -2.54 39.59
C CYS A 153 -22.83 -1.61 38.96
N ASP A 154 -24.07 -2.07 38.80
CA ASP A 154 -25.20 -1.27 38.30
C ASP A 154 -25.89 -0.43 39.40
N SER A 155 -25.51 -0.61 40.68
CA SER A 155 -26.13 0.03 41.84
C SER A 155 -25.34 1.21 42.42
N GLN A 156 -24.40 1.80 41.67
CA GLN A 156 -23.59 2.95 42.11
C GLN A 156 -23.67 4.15 41.16
#